data_AF-A0A5C3QV75-F1
#
_entry.id   AF-A0A5C3QV75-F1
#
_cell.length_a   1.000
_cell.length_b   1.000
_cell.length_c   1.000
_cell.angle_alpha   90.00
_cell.angle_beta   90.00
_cell.angle_gamma   90.00
#
_symmetry.space_group_name_H-M   'P 1'
#
loop_
_entity.id
_entity.type
_entity.pdbx_description
1 polymer ?
#
loop_
_entity_poly.entity_id
_entity_poly.type
_entity_poly.pdbx_seq_one_letter_code
_entity_poly.pdbx_strand_id
1 'polypeptide(L)'
;PTHVPRPLNKFMLFRKALIVRDPAALALIPNPSVVTANQQAFSGIVGRLWNGLTREEKDVWAKKAEEGKREHERMWPDYQYKP
;
A
#
# COMPACT_ATOMS: atom_id res chain seq x y z
N PRO A 1 14.03 -20.60 3.93
CA PRO A 1 12.93 -19.91 3.20
C PRO A 1 13.47 -18.67 2.47
N THR A 2 13.78 -18.83 1.18
CA THR A 2 14.54 -17.87 0.34
C THR A 2 13.62 -17.03 -0.56
N HIS A 3 12.43 -16.67 -0.09
CA HIS A 3 11.50 -15.85 -0.87
C HIS A 3 11.59 -14.38 -0.43
N VAL A 4 12.19 -13.55 -1.30
CA VAL A 4 12.23 -12.10 -1.14
C VAL A 4 10.88 -11.51 -1.59
N PRO A 5 10.13 -10.81 -0.72
CA PRO A 5 8.86 -10.20 -1.09
C PRO A 5 9.07 -9.02 -2.03
N ARG A 6 8.11 -8.79 -2.94
CA ARG A 6 8.18 -7.68 -3.90
C ARG A 6 8.18 -6.33 -3.16
N PRO A 7 8.89 -5.30 -3.66
CA PRO A 7 8.73 -3.96 -3.14
C PRO A 7 7.28 -3.48 -3.35
N LEU A 8 6.75 -2.77 -2.34
CA LEU A 8 5.37 -2.26 -2.39
C LEU A 8 5.25 -1.09 -3.36
N ASN A 9 4.23 -1.12 -4.22
CA ASN A 9 3.88 0.05 -5.04
C ASN A 9 3.21 1.15 -4.20
N LYS A 10 3.07 2.35 -4.80
CA LYS A 10 2.49 3.53 -4.15
C LYS A 10 1.09 3.32 -3.56
N PHE A 11 0.24 2.53 -4.23
CA PHE A 11 -1.10 2.21 -3.73
C PHE A 11 -1.05 1.26 -2.53
N MET A 12 -0.19 0.24 -2.58
CA MET A 12 -0.02 -0.71 -1.47
C MET A 12 0.59 -0.03 -0.24
N LEU A 13 1.50 0.93 -0.45
CA LEU A 13 2.02 1.78 0.63
C LEU A 13 0.92 2.64 1.25
N PHE A 14 0.07 3.26 0.42
CA PHE A 14 -1.06 4.04 0.90
C PHE A 14 -2.05 3.19 1.70
N ARG A 15 -2.45 2.01 1.20
CA ARG A 15 -3.30 1.05 1.93
C ARG A 15 -2.70 0.69 3.29
N LYS A 16 -1.41 0.35 3.33
CA LYS A 16 -0.71 0.00 4.58
C LYS A 16 -0.69 1.19 5.54
N ALA A 17 -0.44 2.39 5.03
CA ALA A 17 -0.41 3.59 5.84
C ALA A 17 -1.78 3.95 6.42
N LEU A 18 -2.88 3.73 5.69
CA LEU A 18 -4.23 3.92 6.26
C LEU A 18 -4.47 3.01 7.46
N ILE A 19 -4.06 1.75 7.38
CA ILE A 19 -4.17 0.81 8.52
C ILE A 19 -3.33 1.29 9.72
N VAL A 20 -2.10 1.78 9.46
CA VAL A 20 -1.13 2.09 10.53
C VAL A 20 -1.29 3.50 11.11
N ARG A 21 -1.51 4.50 10.26
CA ARG A 21 -1.51 5.92 10.65
C ARG A 21 -2.89 6.46 10.98
N ASP A 22 -3.95 5.89 10.40
CA ASP A 22 -5.30 6.38 10.62
C ASP A 22 -6.29 5.23 10.91
N PRO A 23 -6.18 4.60 12.09
CA PRO A 23 -7.18 3.64 12.54
C PRO A 23 -8.58 4.25 12.63
N ALA A 24 -8.70 5.58 12.78
CA ALA A 24 -9.98 6.28 12.81
C ALA A 24 -10.61 6.36 11.41
N ALA A 25 -9.82 6.46 10.33
CA ALA A 25 -10.33 6.28 8.97
C ALA A 25 -10.88 4.86 8.73
N LEU A 26 -10.44 3.85 9.49
CA LEU A 26 -11.10 2.53 9.49
C LEU A 26 -12.47 2.59 10.18
N ALA A 27 -12.72 3.53 11.09
CA ALA A 27 -14.05 3.73 11.69
C ALA A 27 -15.05 4.40 10.73
N LEU A 28 -14.56 5.08 9.67
CA LEU A 28 -15.40 5.52 8.55
C LEU A 28 -15.84 4.34 7.65
N ILE A 29 -15.28 3.15 7.85
CA ILE A 29 -15.74 1.93 7.20
C ILE A 29 -16.97 1.45 7.98
N PRO A 30 -18.16 1.37 7.35
CA PRO A 30 -19.42 1.04 8.03
C PRO A 30 -19.40 -0.30 8.78
N ASN A 31 -18.44 -1.16 8.45
CA ASN A 31 -18.19 -2.42 9.13
C ASN A 31 -16.68 -2.63 9.26
N PRO A 32 -16.04 -2.28 10.39
CA PRO A 32 -14.60 -2.43 10.60
C PRO A 32 -14.11 -3.88 10.41
N SER A 33 -15.00 -4.86 10.63
CA SER A 33 -14.74 -6.28 10.34
C SER A 33 -14.42 -6.52 8.87
N VAL A 34 -14.82 -5.65 7.94
CA VAL A 34 -14.45 -5.73 6.52
C VAL A 34 -12.95 -5.60 6.31
N VAL A 35 -12.25 -4.86 7.17
CA VAL A 35 -10.79 -4.66 7.09
C VAL A 35 -10.05 -5.98 7.29
N THR A 36 -10.60 -6.91 8.08
CA THR A 36 -10.00 -8.22 8.36
C THR A 36 -10.69 -9.34 7.60
N ALA A 37 -12.03 -9.35 7.53
CA ALA A 37 -12.85 -10.40 6.95
C ALA A 37 -13.06 -10.28 5.43
N ASN A 38 -12.96 -9.09 4.84
CA ASN A 38 -13.19 -8.90 3.41
C ASN A 38 -12.20 -7.91 2.78
N GLN A 39 -11.00 -8.43 2.48
CA GLN A 39 -9.91 -7.67 1.86
C GLN A 39 -10.30 -7.02 0.52
N GLN A 40 -11.24 -7.62 -0.22
CA GLN A 40 -11.72 -7.10 -1.51
C GLN A 40 -12.57 -5.84 -1.31
N ALA A 41 -13.53 -5.87 -0.38
CA ALA A 41 -14.33 -4.71 -0.04
C ALA A 41 -13.47 -3.59 0.55
N PHE A 42 -12.46 -3.93 1.38
CA PHE A 42 -11.50 -2.95 1.87
C PHE A 42 -10.66 -2.32 0.73
N SER A 43 -10.21 -3.10 -0.24
CA SER A 43 -9.56 -2.57 -1.47
C SER A 43 -10.45 -1.63 -2.25
N GLY A 44 -11.76 -1.91 -2.34
CA GLY A 44 -12.72 -1.02 -2.98
C GLY A 44 -12.82 0.35 -2.29
N ILE A 45 -12.83 0.38 -0.96
CA ILE A 45 -12.88 1.63 -0.18
C ILE A 45 -11.58 2.41 -0.34
N VAL A 46 -10.43 1.75 -0.16
CA VAL A 46 -9.11 2.38 -0.31
C VAL A 46 -8.92 2.89 -1.73
N GLY A 47 -9.44 2.18 -2.74
CA GLY A 47 -9.44 2.64 -4.13
C GLY A 47 -10.17 3.96 -4.32
N ARG A 48 -11.34 4.15 -3.68
CA ARG A 48 -12.07 5.42 -3.72
C ARG A 48 -11.29 6.55 -3.05
N LEU A 49 -10.72 6.31 -1.87
CA LEU A 49 -9.89 7.29 -1.16
C LEU A 49 -8.67 7.68 -1.99
N TRP A 50 -7.97 6.68 -2.55
CA TRP A 50 -6.82 6.90 -3.43
C TRP A 50 -7.19 7.74 -4.65
N ASN A 51 -8.34 7.47 -5.27
CA ASN A 51 -8.78 8.26 -6.42
C ASN A 51 -9.10 9.71 -6.04
N GLY A 52 -9.61 9.95 -4.83
CA GLY A 52 -9.87 11.28 -4.28
C GLY A 52 -8.63 12.10 -3.91
N LEU A 53 -7.45 11.47 -3.78
CA LEU A 53 -6.21 12.21 -3.52
C LEU A 53 -5.84 13.12 -4.69
N THR A 54 -5.33 14.29 -4.34
CA THR A 54 -4.69 15.24 -5.27
C THR A 54 -3.43 14.62 -5.89
N ARG A 55 -2.92 15.28 -6.94
CA ARG A 55 -1.70 14.80 -7.61
C ARG A 55 -0.50 14.88 -6.69
N GLU A 56 -0.43 15.93 -5.88
CA GLU A 56 0.63 16.23 -4.93
C GLU A 56 0.66 15.15 -3.83
N GLU A 57 -0.50 14.76 -3.29
CA GLU A 57 -0.61 13.68 -2.33
C GLU A 57 -0.19 12.34 -2.93
N LYS A 58 -0.62 12.04 -4.17
CA LYS A 58 -0.20 10.82 -4.89
C LYS A 58 1.31 10.80 -5.16
N ASP A 59 1.92 11.95 -5.40
CA ASP A 59 3.36 12.09 -5.65
C ASP A 59 4.20 11.73 -4.42
N VAL A 60 3.74 12.08 -3.22
CA VAL A 60 4.37 11.65 -1.96
C VAL A 60 4.47 10.12 -1.89
N TRP A 61 3.42 9.41 -2.29
CA TRP A 61 3.43 7.94 -2.31
C TRP A 61 4.25 7.37 -3.44
N ALA A 62 4.30 8.05 -4.59
CA ALA A 62 5.16 7.67 -5.71
C ALA A 62 6.64 7.74 -5.33
N LYS A 63 7.07 8.84 -4.70
CA LYS A 63 8.44 9.02 -4.19
C LYS A 63 8.82 7.92 -3.19
N LYS A 64 7.95 7.63 -2.21
CA LYS A 64 8.16 6.55 -1.24
C LYS A 64 8.26 5.17 -1.89
N ALA A 65 7.46 4.91 -2.93
CA ALA A 65 7.52 3.65 -3.66
C ALA A 65 8.84 3.51 -4.43
N GLU A 66 9.31 4.59 -5.06
CA GLU A 66 10.59 4.59 -5.77
C GLU A 66 11.77 4.41 -4.82
N GLU A 67 11.76 5.10 -3.67
CA GLU A 67 12.77 4.92 -2.62
C GLU A 67 12.79 3.49 -2.09
N GLY A 68 11.62 2.90 -1.82
CA GLY A 68 11.52 1.52 -1.36
C GLY A 68 11.98 0.51 -2.42
N LYS A 69 11.68 0.77 -3.69
CA LYS A 69 12.18 -0.04 -4.81
C LYS A 69 13.70 0.05 -4.93
N ARG A 70 14.27 1.25 -4.87
CA ARG A 70 15.73 1.46 -4.91
C ARG A 70 16.43 0.75 -3.77
N GLU A 71 15.90 0.85 -2.55
CA GLU A 71 16.48 0.16 -1.40
C GLU A 71 16.33 -1.36 -1.51
N HIS A 72 15.22 -1.85 -2.05
CA HIS A 72 15.04 -3.26 -2.35
C HIS A 72 16.07 -3.76 -3.38
N GLU A 73 16.30 -3.02 -4.47
CA GLU A 73 17.31 -3.36 -5.47
C GLU A 73 18.73 -3.35 -4.87
N ARG A 74 19.01 -2.44 -3.93
CA ARG A 74 20.29 -2.38 -3.22
C ARG A 74 20.48 -3.58 -2.27
N MET A 75 19.43 -3.99 -1.57
CA MET A 75 19.48 -5.11 -0.62
C MET A 75 19.46 -6.48 -1.32
N TRP A 76 18.77 -6.57 -2.47
CA TRP A 76 18.62 -7.81 -3.24
C TRP A 76 18.94 -7.54 -4.71
N PRO A 77 20.22 -7.36 -5.07
CA PRO A 77 20.64 -7.05 -6.44
C PRO A 77 20.31 -8.17 -7.44
N ASP A 78 20.30 -9.42 -6.98
CA ASP A 78 19.94 -10.60 -7.78
C ASP A 78 18.42 -10.88 -7.78
N TYR A 79 17.61 -9.97 -7.22
CA TYR A 79 16.17 -10.14 -7.21
C TYR A 79 15.60 -10.10 -8.62
N GLN A 80 14.91 -11.17 -9.00
CA GLN A 80 14.14 -11.24 -10.21
C GLN A 80 12.69 -11.54 -9.88
N TYR A 81 11.77 -10.74 -10.42
CA TYR A 81 10.35 -10.99 -10.27
C TYR A 81 9.97 -12.31 -10.96
N LYS A 82 9.45 -13.26 -10.18
CA LYS A 82 8.87 -14.52 -10.64
C LYS A 82 7.36 -14.50 -10.38
N PRO A 83 6.52 -14.34 -11.42
CA PRO A 83 5.07 -14.22 -11.28
C PRO A 83 4.41 -15.48 -10.72
#